data_AF-L8GDE5-F1
#
_entry.id   AF-L8GDE5-F1
#
_cell.length_a   1.000
_cell.length_b   1.000
_cell.length_c   1.000
_cell.angle_alpha   90.00
_cell.angle_beta   90.00
_cell.angle_gamma   90.00
#
_symmetry.space_group_name_H-M   'P 1'
#
loop_
_entity.id
_entity.type
_entity.pdbx_description
1 polymer ?
#
loop_
_entity_poly.entity_id
_entity_poly.type
_entity_poly.pdbx_seq_one_letter_code
_entity_poly.pdbx_strand_id
1 'polypeptide(L)'
;MKHTSDYWMHVSLILQQFDGLVAGYQASLLPHRNLSSFDLYLLNSAGDIEDLANLYPQPGMRRSFKPEAPLEFTDCSALITLLPKSADLFAGHTTWTDYYSMNRIYKHYSLPLTGAAAVN
;
A
#
# COMPACT_ATOMS: atom_id res chain seq x y z
N MET A 1 -21.91 8.01 16.97
CA MET A 1 -20.90 8.81 17.71
C MET A 1 -20.81 10.17 17.05
N LYS A 2 -20.67 11.27 17.80
CA LYS A 2 -20.43 12.60 17.19
C LYS A 2 -19.03 12.61 16.58
N HIS A 3 -18.95 12.63 15.26
CA HIS A 3 -17.70 12.73 14.50
C HIS A 3 -17.25 14.19 14.50
N THR A 4 -16.09 14.51 15.07
CA THR A 4 -15.56 15.89 15.06
C THR A 4 -14.11 15.98 14.56
N SER A 5 -13.62 14.97 13.84
CA SER A 5 -12.31 15.03 13.19
C SER A 5 -12.40 14.40 11.80
N ASP A 6 -12.09 15.21 10.78
CA ASP A 6 -12.03 14.75 9.39
C ASP A 6 -10.97 13.66 9.22
N TYR A 7 -9.87 13.72 9.96
CA TYR A 7 -8.87 12.67 9.97
C TYR A 7 -9.46 11.31 10.36
N TRP A 8 -10.14 11.23 11.51
CA TRP A 8 -10.71 9.97 11.98
C TRP A 8 -11.88 9.49 11.13
N MET A 9 -12.58 10.40 10.46
CA MET A 9 -13.56 10.05 9.42
C MET A 9 -12.88 9.30 8.27
N HIS A 10 -11.80 9.83 7.70
CA HIS A 10 -11.08 9.19 6.58
C HIS A 10 -10.45 7.85 6.98
N VAL A 11 -9.85 7.76 8.18
CA VAL A 11 -9.34 6.48 8.71
C VAL A 11 -10.47 5.46 8.79
N SER A 12 -11.65 5.86 9.29
CA SER A 12 -12.80 4.97 9.36
C SER A 12 -13.25 4.49 7.98
N LEU A 13 -13.21 5.33 6.95
CA LEU A 13 -13.56 4.94 5.58
C LEU A 13 -12.58 3.91 5.00
N ILE A 14 -11.28 4.06 5.24
CA ILE A 14 -10.26 3.09 4.82
C ILE A 14 -10.49 1.74 5.52
N LEU A 15 -10.73 1.75 6.83
CA LEU A 15 -10.99 0.53 7.59
C LEU A 15 -12.31 -0.14 7.18
N GLN A 16 -13.37 0.62 6.89
CA GLN A 16 -14.61 0.07 6.35
C GLN A 16 -14.43 -0.57 4.97
N GLN A 17 -13.58 0.01 4.11
CA GLN A 17 -13.24 -0.62 2.83
C GLN A 17 -12.51 -1.96 3.05
N PHE A 18 -11.61 -2.03 4.03
CA PHE A 18 -10.94 -3.27 4.41
C PHE A 18 -11.91 -4.31 4.98
N ASP A 19 -12.85 -3.92 5.85
CA ASP A 19 -13.90 -4.81 6.35
C ASP A 19 -14.74 -5.38 5.20
N GLY A 20 -15.08 -4.55 4.21
CA GLY A 20 -15.77 -4.98 3.00
C GLY A 20 -14.95 -5.97 2.16
N LEU A 21 -13.63 -5.78 2.04
CA LEU A 21 -12.72 -6.72 1.36
C LEU A 21 -12.72 -8.08 2.08
N VAL A 22 -12.59 -8.09 3.40
CA VAL A 22 -12.60 -9.32 4.21
C VAL A 22 -13.94 -10.04 4.06
N ALA A 23 -15.05 -9.33 4.23
CA ALA A 23 -16.39 -9.90 4.08
C ALA A 23 -16.62 -10.47 2.67
N GLY A 24 -16.19 -9.75 1.62
CA GLY A 24 -16.27 -10.20 0.24
C GLY A 24 -15.43 -11.45 -0.05
N TYR A 25 -14.19 -11.50 0.48
CA TYR A 25 -13.34 -12.68 0.36
C TYR A 25 -13.96 -13.90 1.06
N GLN A 26 -14.47 -13.74 2.28
CA GLN A 26 -15.10 -14.81 3.05
C GLN A 26 -16.40 -15.32 2.39
N ALA A 27 -17.18 -14.42 1.79
CA ALA A 27 -18.38 -14.77 1.05
C ALA A 27 -18.10 -15.41 -0.33
N SER A 28 -16.86 -15.33 -0.83
CA SER A 28 -16.52 -15.83 -2.16
C SER A 28 -16.64 -17.36 -2.26
N LEU A 29 -16.90 -17.85 -3.49
CA LEU A 29 -16.94 -19.28 -3.81
C LEU A 29 -15.57 -19.82 -4.24
N LEU A 30 -14.49 -19.09 -3.93
CA LEU A 30 -13.14 -19.49 -4.34
C LEU A 30 -12.72 -20.78 -3.62
N PRO A 31 -12.07 -21.72 -4.32
CA PRO A 31 -11.40 -22.84 -3.66
C PRO A 31 -10.28 -22.29 -2.76
N HIS A 32 -10.04 -22.94 -1.63
CA HIS A 32 -8.98 -22.56 -0.67
C HIS A 32 -9.11 -21.16 -0.04
N ARG A 33 -10.32 -20.76 0.34
CA ARG A 33 -10.58 -19.51 1.10
C ARG A 33 -10.20 -19.63 2.60
N ASN A 34 -8.90 -19.73 2.89
CA ASN A 34 -8.41 -19.93 4.26
C ASN A 34 -7.64 -18.73 4.85
N LEU A 35 -7.61 -17.58 4.15
CA LEU A 35 -6.98 -16.37 4.69
C LEU A 35 -7.86 -15.74 5.78
N SER A 36 -7.26 -15.47 6.93
CA SER A 36 -7.86 -14.69 8.01
C SER A 36 -7.89 -13.19 7.65
N SER A 37 -8.61 -12.40 8.45
CA SER A 37 -8.52 -10.93 8.34
C SER A 37 -7.10 -10.43 8.55
N PHE A 38 -6.33 -11.06 9.45
CA PHE A 38 -4.94 -10.70 9.67
C PHE A 38 -4.07 -11.00 8.45
N ASP A 39 -4.26 -12.14 7.80
CA ASP A 39 -3.50 -12.50 6.58
C ASP A 39 -3.79 -11.51 5.45
N LEU A 40 -5.06 -11.09 5.29
CA LEU A 40 -5.45 -10.06 4.33
C LEU A 40 -4.93 -8.68 4.69
N TYR A 41 -4.83 -8.36 5.98
CA TYR A 41 -4.22 -7.12 6.44
C TYR A 41 -2.73 -7.09 6.10
N LEU A 42 -2.04 -8.23 6.26
CA LEU A 42 -0.63 -8.38 5.92
C LEU A 42 -0.32 -8.03 4.45
N LEU A 43 -1.25 -8.32 3.53
CA LEU A 43 -1.13 -7.94 2.12
C LEU A 43 -1.08 -6.41 1.90
N ASN A 44 -1.67 -5.63 2.82
CA ASN A 44 -1.64 -4.17 2.78
C ASN A 44 -0.44 -3.59 3.54
N SER A 45 0.20 -4.39 4.40
CA SER A 45 1.30 -3.97 5.28
C SER A 45 2.67 -4.44 4.82
N ALA A 46 2.81 -4.94 3.59
CA ALA A 46 4.06 -5.49 3.07
C ALA A 46 5.26 -4.54 3.30
N GLY A 47 5.09 -3.24 3.00
CA GLY A 47 6.12 -2.24 3.25
C GLY A 47 6.39 -1.99 4.74
N ASP A 48 5.34 -1.82 5.55
CA ASP A 48 5.50 -1.60 7.00
C ASP A 48 6.21 -2.78 7.70
N ILE A 49 5.98 -4.01 7.23
CA ILE A 49 6.60 -5.22 7.79
C ILE A 49 8.11 -5.23 7.58
N GLU A 50 8.62 -4.65 6.49
CA GLU A 50 10.06 -4.56 6.24
C GLU A 50 10.75 -3.74 7.34
N ASP A 51 10.16 -2.60 7.71
CA ASP A 51 10.64 -1.77 8.81
C ASP A 51 10.47 -2.46 10.17
N LEU A 52 9.30 -3.05 10.42
CA LEU A 52 9.02 -3.74 11.69
C LEU A 52 9.92 -4.97 11.89
N ALA A 53 10.22 -5.72 10.84
CA ALA A 53 11.10 -6.88 10.91
C ALA A 53 12.55 -6.49 11.25
N ASN A 54 12.98 -5.31 10.82
CA ASN A 54 14.27 -4.75 11.21
C ASN A 54 14.28 -4.28 12.67
N LEU A 55 13.19 -3.66 13.13
CA LEU A 55 13.05 -3.17 14.50
C LEU A 55 12.90 -4.32 15.53
N TYR A 56 12.24 -5.41 15.15
CA TYR A 56 11.97 -6.57 15.98
C TYR A 56 12.57 -7.85 15.38
N PRO A 57 13.90 -8.00 15.38
CA PRO A 57 14.57 -9.13 14.74
C PRO A 57 14.23 -10.44 15.44
N GLN A 58 13.83 -11.46 14.66
CA GLN A 58 13.56 -12.80 15.16
C GLN A 58 14.82 -13.69 15.06
N PRO A 59 15.10 -14.55 16.06
CA PRO A 59 16.20 -15.52 15.97
C PRO A 59 16.04 -16.42 14.72
N GLY A 60 17.06 -16.46 13.87
CA GLY A 60 17.04 -17.24 12.63
C GLY A 60 16.43 -16.52 11.42
N MET A 61 15.85 -15.33 11.60
CA MET A 61 15.47 -14.47 10.48
C MET A 61 16.71 -13.75 9.96
N ARG A 62 17.05 -13.95 8.69
CA ARG A 62 18.06 -13.11 8.05
C ARG A 62 17.50 -11.69 8.02
N ARG A 63 18.23 -10.73 8.60
CA ARG A 63 17.92 -9.32 8.37
C ARG A 63 17.85 -9.11 6.85
N SER A 64 16.73 -8.59 6.36
CA SER A 64 16.62 -8.18 4.96
C SER A 64 17.68 -7.12 4.62
N PHE A 65 18.12 -6.37 5.65
CA PHE A 65 19.11 -5.31 5.55
C PHE A 65 20.49 -5.74 6.08
N LYS A 66 21.51 -5.62 5.21
CA LYS A 66 22.92 -5.63 5.62
C LYS A 66 23.32 -4.19 5.95
N PRO A 67 23.80 -3.88 7.17
CA PRO A 67 24.13 -2.51 7.60
C PRO A 67 25.36 -1.88 6.92
N GLU A 68 25.93 -2.49 5.88
CA GLU A 68 27.26 -2.15 5.33
C GLU A 68 27.24 -1.74 3.86
N ALA A 69 26.08 -1.63 3.20
CA ALA A 69 25.99 -1.19 1.80
C ALA A 69 25.62 0.30 1.72
N PRO A 70 26.49 1.21 1.25
CA PRO A 70 26.27 2.67 1.28
C PRO A 70 25.22 3.20 0.29
N LEU A 71 24.47 2.31 -0.36
CA LEU A 71 23.45 2.63 -1.34
C LEU A 71 22.25 1.74 -1.04
N GLU A 72 21.51 2.12 0.00
CA GLU A 72 20.17 1.61 0.25
C GLU A 72 19.30 2.07 -0.92
N PHE A 73 19.11 1.18 -1.89
CA PHE A 73 18.17 1.41 -2.97
C PHE A 73 16.80 1.57 -2.31
N THR A 74 16.22 2.77 -2.35
CA THR A 74 14.78 2.89 -2.37
C THR A 74 14.31 1.95 -3.48
N ASP A 75 13.45 0.98 -3.20
CA ASP A 75 13.07 -0.11 -4.13
C ASP A 75 12.37 0.37 -5.41
N CYS A 76 12.49 1.63 -5.83
CA CYS A 76 11.81 2.22 -6.96
C CYS A 76 12.70 3.26 -7.66
N SER A 77 12.40 3.53 -8.93
CA SER A 77 12.95 4.67 -9.67
C SER A 77 11.83 5.61 -10.10
N ALA A 78 12.04 6.92 -10.06
CA ALA A 78 11.06 7.92 -10.49
C ALA A 78 11.69 9.00 -11.38
N LEU A 79 10.89 9.60 -12.26
CA LEU A 79 11.29 10.71 -13.12
C LEU A 79 10.17 11.75 -13.16
N ILE A 80 10.52 13.00 -12.88
CA ILE A 80 9.66 14.16 -13.13
C ILE A 80 10.38 15.04 -14.14
N THR A 81 9.74 15.33 -15.27
CA THR A 81 10.35 16.12 -16.34
C THR A 81 9.37 17.10 -16.95
N LEU A 82 9.80 18.35 -17.09
CA LEU A 82 9.03 19.42 -17.69
C LEU A 82 9.48 19.59 -19.15
N LEU A 83 8.52 19.61 -20.08
CA LEU A 83 8.84 19.85 -21.49
C LEU A 83 9.35 21.28 -21.72
N PRO A 84 10.12 21.51 -22.80
CA PRO A 84 10.54 22.86 -23.19
C PRO A 84 9.35 23.81 -23.27
N LYS A 85 9.57 25.05 -22.80
CA LYS A 85 8.54 26.10 -22.71
C LYS A 85 7.35 25.74 -21.82
N SER A 86 7.52 24.81 -20.88
CA SER A 86 6.45 24.37 -19.96
C SER A 86 5.21 23.85 -20.67
N ALA A 87 5.39 23.22 -21.83
CA ALA A 87 4.29 22.72 -22.63
C ALA A 87 3.53 21.57 -21.94
N ASP A 88 4.23 20.77 -21.13
CA ASP A 88 3.66 19.66 -20.38
C ASP A 88 4.58 19.23 -19.23
N LEU A 89 4.05 18.47 -18.28
CA LEU A 89 4.76 17.86 -17.15
C LEU A 89 4.55 16.33 -17.19
N PHE A 90 5.62 15.58 -17.37
CA PHE A 90 5.60 14.14 -17.22
C PHE A 90 6.07 13.72 -15.83
N ALA A 91 5.36 12.76 -15.25
CA ALA A 91 5.77 12.05 -14.05
C ALA A 91 5.70 10.54 -14.31
N GLY A 92 6.78 9.83 -14.00
CA GLY A 92 6.89 8.39 -14.16
C GLY A 92 7.49 7.74 -12.92
N HIS A 93 7.07 6.51 -12.63
CA HIS A 93 7.53 5.72 -11.51
C HIS A 93 7.62 4.24 -11.89
N THR A 94 8.71 3.59 -11.48
CA THR A 94 8.99 2.17 -11.71
C THR A 94 9.30 1.53 -10.38
N THR A 95 8.36 0.74 -9.87
CA THR A 95 8.57 -0.10 -8.68
C THR A 95 9.50 -1.26 -9.02
N TRP A 96 10.53 -1.47 -8.22
CA TRP A 96 11.36 -2.66 -8.19
C TRP A 96 10.85 -3.52 -7.03
N THR A 97 10.67 -4.80 -7.29
CA THR A 97 10.13 -5.76 -6.33
C THR A 97 10.39 -7.15 -6.87
N ASP A 98 10.29 -8.15 -6.02
CA ASP A 98 10.51 -9.54 -6.42
C ASP A 98 9.49 -10.00 -7.47
N TYR A 99 9.90 -10.93 -8.33
CA TYR A 99 9.03 -11.41 -9.41
C TYR A 99 7.72 -12.08 -8.92
N TYR A 100 7.67 -12.59 -7.68
CA TYR A 100 6.43 -13.16 -7.15
C TYR A 100 5.32 -12.11 -6.94
N SER A 101 5.65 -10.82 -6.83
CA SER A 101 4.68 -9.73 -6.67
C SER A 101 4.15 -9.17 -8.00
N MET A 102 4.51 -9.79 -9.13
CA MET A 102 4.10 -9.34 -10.48
C MET A 102 2.66 -9.68 -10.87
N ASN A 103 1.79 -10.10 -9.94
CA ASN A 103 0.35 -10.14 -10.18
C ASN A 103 -0.23 -8.73 -10.06
N ARG A 104 -0.38 -8.04 -11.20
CA ARG A 104 -0.71 -6.60 -11.24
C ARG A 104 -2.18 -6.37 -11.59
N ILE A 105 -2.83 -5.49 -10.82
CA ILE A 105 -4.18 -5.00 -11.09
C ILE A 105 -4.12 -3.48 -11.14
N TYR A 106 -4.43 -2.88 -12.29
CA TYR A 106 -4.63 -1.44 -12.41
C TYR A 106 -6.05 -1.10 -11.95
N LYS A 107 -6.18 -0.28 -10.90
CA LYS A 107 -7.46 0.02 -10.24
C LYS A 107 -7.85 1.48 -10.45
N HIS A 108 -9.11 1.71 -10.81
CA HIS A 108 -9.72 3.04 -10.82
C HIS A 108 -10.86 3.05 -9.80
N TYR A 109 -10.82 3.97 -8.85
CA TYR A 109 -11.83 4.10 -7.81
C TYR A 109 -12.62 5.40 -7.99
N SER A 110 -13.92 5.27 -8.23
CA SER A 110 -14.86 6.38 -8.22
C SER A 110 -15.72 6.28 -6.97
N LEU A 111 -15.30 6.95 -5.90
CA LEU A 111 -15.93 6.87 -4.58
C LEU A 111 -16.76 8.13 -4.33
N PRO A 112 -18.07 8.02 -4.07
CA PRO A 112 -18.93 9.17 -3.78
C PRO A 112 -18.80 9.61 -2.31
N LEU A 113 -17.58 9.98 -1.89
CA LEU A 113 -17.28 10.37 -0.52
C LEU A 113 -17.49 11.88 -0.32
N THR A 114 -18.24 12.27 0.70
CA THR A 114 -18.39 13.67 1.12
C THR A 114 -17.26 14.07 2.07
N GLY A 115 -16.62 15.23 1.86
CA GLY A 115 -15.54 15.72 2.73
C GLY A 115 -14.12 15.25 2.35
N ALA A 116 -13.98 14.41 1.33
CA ALA A 116 -12.72 13.95 0.77
C ALA A 116 -12.26 14.78 -0.45
N ALA A 117 -12.58 16.08 -0.46
CA ALA A 117 -12.10 16.97 -1.52
C ALA A 117 -10.59 17.15 -1.36
N ALA A 118 -9.85 17.07 -2.48
CA ALA A 118 -8.47 17.54 -2.52
C ALA A 118 -8.47 18.99 -2.04
N VAL A 119 -7.75 19.27 -0.95
CA VAL A 119 -7.60 20.62 -0.43
C VAL A 119 -6.89 21.43 -1.52
N ASN A 120 -7.59 22.40 -2.11
CA ASN A 120 -7.00 23.39 -3.00
C ASN A 120 -6.26 24.46 -2.19
#